data_AF-A0A968JPI0-F1
#
_entry.id   AF-A0A968JPI0-F1
#
_cell.length_a   1.000
_cell.length_b   1.000
_cell.length_c   1.000
_cell.angle_alpha   90.00
_cell.angle_beta   90.00
_cell.angle_gamma   90.00
#
_symmetry.space_group_name_H-M   'P 1'
#
loop_
_entity.id
_entity.type
_entity.pdbx_description
1 polymer ?
#
loop_
_entity_poly.entity_id
_entity_poly.type
_entity_poly.pdbx_seq_one_letter_code
_entity_poly.pdbx_strand_id
1 'polypeptide(L)' 'MDIGILFNNKLIEEDDFLIKLTAPGDEKIIGVRKEIKIFTKNKEEKPVLILLSKAQVDQENTYTAFIQNIEVELF' A
#
# COMPACT_ATOMS: atom_id res chain seq x y z
N MET A 1 -0.25 12.22 6.82
CA MET A 1 0.67 11.12 7.17
C MET A 1 1.31 10.65 5.87
N ASP A 2 2.63 10.66 5.79
CA ASP A 2 3.34 10.16 4.61
C ASP A 2 3.50 8.65 4.72
N ILE A 3 2.86 7.92 3.81
CA ILE A 3 2.94 6.45 3.76
C ILE A 3 4.09 5.96 2.86
N GLY A 4 4.78 6.86 2.14
CA GLY A 4 5.95 6.54 1.32
C GLY A 4 7.06 5.88 2.14
N ILE A 5 7.13 6.16 3.44
CA ILE A 5 8.05 5.53 4.40
C ILE A 5 7.95 3.99 4.46
N LEU A 6 6.83 3.43 4.00
CA LEU A 6 6.62 1.99 3.97
C LEU A 6 7.30 1.32 2.78
N PHE A 7 7.84 2.06 1.81
CA PHE A 7 8.35 1.51 0.56
C PHE A 7 9.77 1.99 0.25
N ASN A 8 10.47 1.24 -0.58
CA ASN A 8 11.71 1.69 -1.18
C ASN A 8 11.39 2.72 -2.27
N ASN A 9 12.05 3.89 -2.24
CA ASN A 9 11.83 4.95 -3.22
C ASN A 9 11.96 4.47 -4.67
N LYS A 10 12.91 3.57 -4.95
CA LYS A 10 13.06 2.99 -6.28
C LYS A 10 11.84 2.15 -6.70
N LEU A 11 11.26 1.40 -5.77
CA LEU A 11 10.05 0.61 -6.04
C LEU A 11 8.84 1.51 -6.28
N ILE A 12 8.76 2.67 -5.62
CA ILE A 12 7.70 3.65 -5.89
C ILE A 12 7.81 4.14 -7.34
N GLU A 13 9.00 4.50 -7.81
CA GLU A 13 9.19 5.05 -9.16
C GLU A 13 8.91 4.04 -10.30
N GLU A 14 9.05 2.74 -10.02
CA GLU A 14 8.92 1.67 -11.02
C GLU A 14 7.55 0.99 -11.02
N ASP A 15 6.65 1.32 -10.08
CA ASP A 15 5.37 0.63 -9.89
C ASP A 15 4.18 1.58 -9.87
N ASP A 16 3.36 1.55 -10.92
CA ASP A 16 2.17 2.41 -11.07
C ASP A 16 1.21 2.37 -9.87
N PHE A 17 1.07 1.21 -9.22
CA PHE A 17 0.24 1.09 -8.02
C PHE A 17 0.85 1.88 -6.85
N LEU A 18 2.16 1.78 -6.64
CA LEU A 18 2.85 2.53 -5.58
C LEU A 18 2.92 4.04 -5.88
N ILE A 19 3.09 4.43 -7.15
CA ILE A 19 3.00 5.83 -7.57
C ILE A 19 1.65 6.41 -7.15
N LYS A 20 0.54 5.77 -7.55
CA LYS A 20 -0.80 6.25 -7.22
C LYS A 20 -1.10 6.14 -5.72
N LEU A 21 -0.64 5.07 -5.05
CA LEU A 21 -0.83 4.87 -3.61
C LEU A 21 -0.17 5.96 -2.77
N THR A 22 1.05 6.39 -3.13
CA THR A 22 1.82 7.38 -2.36
C THR A 22 1.58 8.82 -2.78
N ALA A 23 1.13 9.08 -4.02
CA ALA A 23 0.80 10.42 -4.50
C ALA A 23 -0.28 11.12 -3.65
N PRO A 24 -0.28 12.45 -3.52
CA PRO A 24 -1.39 13.16 -2.89
C PRO A 24 -2.68 13.09 -3.74
N GLY A 25 -3.83 13.37 -3.12
CA GLY A 25 -5.12 13.47 -3.81
C GLY A 25 -5.86 12.14 -3.99
N ASP A 26 -6.87 12.16 -4.87
CA ASP A 26 -7.90 11.12 -4.96
C ASP A 26 -7.74 10.14 -6.12
N GLU A 27 -6.69 10.27 -6.93
CA GLU A 27 -6.40 9.37 -8.05
C GLU A 27 -5.76 8.05 -7.57
N LYS A 28 -6.45 7.34 -6.68
CA LYS A 28 -5.99 6.07 -6.12
C LYS A 28 -6.50 4.88 -6.93
N ILE A 29 -5.71 3.82 -6.99
CA ILE A 29 -6.16 2.52 -7.52
C ILE A 29 -6.90 1.78 -6.40
N ILE A 30 -8.21 1.60 -6.56
CA ILE A 30 -9.13 1.07 -5.55
C ILE A 30 -9.64 -0.32 -5.96
N GLY A 31 -9.83 -1.21 -4.98
CA GLY A 31 -10.44 -2.53 -5.20
C GLY A 31 -9.51 -3.56 -5.87
N VAL A 32 -8.24 -3.20 -6.10
CA VAL A 32 -7.23 -4.10 -6.66
C VAL A 32 -6.41 -4.69 -5.51
N ARG A 33 -6.28 -6.02 -5.53
CA ARG A 33 -5.37 -6.75 -4.64
C ARG A 33 -4.01 -6.89 -5.33
N LYS A 34 -2.94 -6.50 -4.65
CA LYS A 34 -1.57 -6.57 -5.19
C LYS A 34 -0.60 -7.09 -4.15
N GLU A 35 0.37 -7.89 -4.57
CA GLU A 35 1.53 -8.26 -3.75
C GLU A 35 2.60 -7.17 -3.89
N ILE A 36 3.05 -6.64 -2.75
CA ILE A 36 4.10 -5.61 -2.69
C ILE A 36 5.05 -5.90 -1.53
N LYS A 37 6.22 -5.26 -1.54
CA LYS A 37 7.15 -5.27 -0.41
C LYS A 37 6.99 -4.00 0.42
N ILE A 38 6.98 -4.14 1.74
CA ILE A 38 6.98 -3.01 2.68
C ILE A 38 8.18 -3.07 3.62
N PHE A 39 8.60 -1.91 4.13
CA PHE A 39 9.52 -1.81 5.25
C PHE A 39 8.80 -1.95 6.58
N THR A 40 9.32 -2.83 7.44
CA THR A 40 8.90 -2.89 8.84
C THR A 40 9.55 -1.75 9.64
N LYS A 41 9.12 -1.57 10.90
CA LYS A 41 9.76 -0.65 11.84
C LYS A 41 11.29 -0.87 11.96
N ASN A 42 11.74 -2.10 11.76
CA ASN A 42 13.15 -2.47 11.85
C ASN A 42 13.90 -2.31 10.51
N LYS A 43 13.27 -1.71 9.48
CA LYS A 43 13.77 -1.54 8.11
C LYS A 43 14.00 -2.85 7.34
N GLU A 44 13.35 -3.93 7.76
CA GLU A 44 13.34 -5.18 7.00
C GLU A 44 12.26 -5.12 5.92
N GLU A 45 12.54 -5.68 4.74
CA GLU A 45 11.53 -5.84 3.69
C GLU A 45 10.67 -7.08 3.97
N LYS A 46 9.34 -6.91 3.98
CA LYS A 46 8.38 -8.01 4.05
C LYS A 46 7.39 -7.98 2.88
N PRO A 47 7.12 -9.12 2.22
CA PRO A 47 6.06 -9.22 1.23
C PRO A 47 4.69 -9.20 1.92
N VAL A 48 3.76 -8.42 1.37
CA VAL A 48 2.38 -8.32 1.85
C VAL A 48 1.40 -8.26 0.68
N LEU A 49 0.19 -8.77 0.90
CA LEU A 49 -0.95 -8.48 0.02
C LEU A 49 -1.61 -7.21 0.53
N ILE A 50 -1.75 -6.23 -0.36
CA ILE A 50 -2.43 -4.97 -0.08
C ILE A 50 -3.69 -4.83 -0.94
N LEU A 51 -4.73 -4.26 -0.35
CA LEU A 51 -5.92 -3.78 -1.06
C LEU A 51 -6.31 -2.42 -0.49
N LEU A 52 -6.53 -1.45 -1.37
CA LEU A 52 -7.02 -0.12 -0.99
C LEU A 52 -8.51 -0.04 -1.28
N SER A 53 -9.30 0.36 -0.28
CA SER A 53 -10.71 0.72 -0.43
C SER A 53 -10.90 2.22 -0.28
N LYS A 54 -11.95 2.74 -0.92
CA LYS A 54 -12.43 4.12 -0.76
C LYS A 54 -13.84 4.08 -0.20
N ALA A 55 -14.11 4.92 0.79
CA ALA A 55 -15.44 5.17 1.31
C ALA A 55 -15.68 6.68 1.37
N GLN A 56 -16.92 7.11 1.13
CA GLN A 56 -17.32 8.49 1.34
C GLN A 56 -18.10 8.54 2.66
N VAL A 57 -17.59 9.32 3.63
CA VAL A 57 -18.24 9.55 4.91
C VAL A 57 -18.57 11.04 4.95
N ASP A 58 -19.87 11.36 5.00
CA ASP A 58 -20.40 12.70 4.76
C ASP A 58 -19.89 13.30 3.44
N GLN A 59 -19.05 14.33 3.50
CA GLN A 59 -18.45 14.99 2.34
C GLN A 59 -16.95 14.69 2.20
N GLU A 60 -16.40 13.77 3.00
CA GLU A 60 -14.98 13.42 3.00
C GLU A 60 -14.73 12.04 2.38
N ASN A 61 -13.70 11.98 1.54
CA ASN A 61 -13.17 10.73 1.03
C ASN A 61 -12.23 10.12 2.06
N THR A 62 -12.52 8.89 2.48
CA THR A 62 -11.66 8.09 3.35
C THR A 62 -11.09 6.90 2.59
N TYR A 63 -9.84 6.57 2.89
CA TYR A 63 -9.13 5.45 2.28
C TYR A 63 -8.71 4.47 3.37
N THR A 64 -8.97 3.17 3.15
CA THR A 64 -8.57 2.10 4.06
C THR A 64 -7.71 1.10 3.32
N ALA A 65 -6.48 0.89 3.79
CA ALA A 65 -5.61 -0.16 3.28
C ALA A 65 -5.77 -1.43 4.14
N PHE A 66 -6.12 -2.54 3.50
CA PHE A 66 -6.08 -3.87 4.09
C PHE A 66 -4.74 -4.49 3.74
N ILE A 67 -3.96 -4.87 4.76
CA ILE A 67 -2.62 -5.43 4.60
C ILE A 67 -2.59 -6.82 5.23
N GLN A 68 -2.23 -7.82 4.44
CA GLN A 68 -2.10 -9.21 4.88
C GLN A 68 -0.65 -9.66 4.70
N ASN A 69 -0.07 -10.21 5.76
CA ASN A 69 1.25 -10.84 5.71
C ASN A 69 1.20 -12.11 4.83
N ILE A 70 2.20 -12.30 3.98
CA ILE A 70 2.37 -13.51 3.16
C ILE A 70 3.52 -14.30 3.78
N GLU A 71 3.27 -14.93 4.92
CA GLU A 71 4.22 -15.90 5.46
C GLU A 71 3.95 -17.26 4.81
N VAL A 72 4.99 -17.80 4.15
CA VAL A 72 4.97 -19.18 3.67
C VAL A 72 5.42 -20.06 4.84
N GLU A 73 4.48 -20.73 5.50
CA GLU A 73 4.82 -21.87 6.36
C GLU A 73 5.28 -23.02 5.45
N LEU A 74 6.57 -23.33 5.52
CA LEU A 74 7.12 -24.56 4.98
C LEU A 74 6.88 -25.65 6.02
N PHE A 75 5.89 -26.52 5.76
CA PHE A 75 5.63 -27.73 6.56
C PHE A 75 6.67 -28.82 6.29
#